data_AF-A0A1Y3BB17-F1
#
_entry.id   AF-A0A1Y3BB17-F1
#
_cell.length_a   1.000
_cell.length_b   1.000
_cell.length_c   1.000
_cell.angle_alpha   90.00
_cell.angle_beta   90.00
_cell.angle_gamma   90.00
#
_symmetry.space_group_name_H-M   'P 1'
#
loop_
_entity.id
_entity.type
_entity.pdbx_description
1 polymer ?
#
loop_
_entity_poly.entity_id
_entity_poly.type
_entity_poly.pdbx_seq_one_letter_code
_entity_poly.pdbx_strand_id
1 'polypeptide(L)'
;MSIQNTLLILAWLIAIIDNNQRFTDANTQTWTINGITTRTSFQLPQRDKRQQQPQQPKNRSSSINNHNNGKFIFDPGSIGWLVGASTASNAIVKNLSRAALIAEEATNMIVEKYKLNLDQIMFGLTDLNIQSTSLWRDCPVPKTNPLVCYPGQYRSYSGHCNNVENPDWGCANIPYKRALVPRYGDGVSKVRRSITGSELPSARDVSLAVHQGHESPFSHITTMTSFLGQFIFHDLSSVAQSIGFNGQRIRCCGLKAELIHPECHPIKITSDDPFMKRLNQKCMEYVRSSPTIRNRCGLGPREQINQVRCEKNC
;
A
#
# COMPACT_ATOMS: atom_id res chain seq x y z
N MET A 1 -39.64 -9.46 15.05
CA MET A 1 -38.41 -8.80 14.57
C MET A 1 -38.57 -8.58 13.08
N SER A 2 -38.95 -7.35 12.73
CA SER A 2 -39.76 -7.04 11.56
C SER A 2 -38.90 -6.72 10.33
N ILE A 3 -39.52 -6.95 9.17
CA ILE A 3 -39.14 -6.83 7.75
C ILE A 3 -38.44 -5.50 7.36
N GLN A 4 -38.27 -4.55 8.28
CA GLN A 4 -37.60 -3.25 8.06
C GLN A 4 -36.09 -3.34 7.85
N ASN A 5 -35.40 -4.34 8.40
CA ASN A 5 -33.94 -4.44 8.25
C ASN A 5 -33.49 -4.98 6.88
N THR A 6 -34.35 -5.71 6.16
CA THR A 6 -34.04 -6.23 4.82
C THR A 6 -34.24 -5.18 3.72
N LEU A 7 -35.15 -4.21 3.92
CA LEU A 7 -35.38 -3.11 2.98
C LEU A 7 -34.25 -2.07 2.98
N LEU A 8 -33.58 -1.85 4.12
CA LEU A 8 -32.43 -0.95 4.22
C LEU A 8 -31.20 -1.50 3.47
N ILE A 9 -31.01 -2.82 3.45
CA ILE A 9 -29.89 -3.46 2.74
C ILE A 9 -30.13 -3.45 1.22
N LEU A 10 -31.38 -3.63 0.79
CA LEU A 10 -31.77 -3.49 -0.62
C LEU A 10 -31.68 -2.03 -1.12
N ALA A 11 -32.04 -1.05 -0.29
CA ALA A 11 -31.88 0.37 -0.63
C ALA A 11 -30.40 0.80 -0.76
N TRP A 12 -29.51 0.23 0.06
CA TRP A 12 -28.06 0.42 -0.05
C TRP A 12 -27.46 -0.21 -1.32
N LEU A 13 -27.99 -1.36 -1.76
CA LEU A 13 -27.53 -2.01 -3.00
C LEU A 13 -28.02 -1.29 -4.26
N ILE A 14 -29.22 -0.70 -4.23
CA ILE A 14 -29.75 0.07 -5.36
C ILE A 14 -29.00 1.42 -5.52
N ALA A 15 -28.54 2.03 -4.42
CA ALA A 15 -27.76 3.28 -4.46
C ALA A 15 -26.36 3.15 -5.09
N ILE A 16 -25.83 1.93 -5.23
CA ILE A 16 -24.54 1.67 -5.91
C ILE A 16 -24.73 1.55 -7.43
N ILE A 17 -25.96 1.36 -7.92
CA ILE A 17 -26.25 1.10 -9.34
C ILE A 17 -26.58 2.41 -10.11
N ASP A 18 -26.98 3.49 -9.43
CA ASP A 18 -27.36 4.74 -10.12
C ASP A 18 -26.17 5.67 -10.37
N ASN A 19 -25.69 5.64 -11.61
CA ASN A 19 -24.49 6.26 -12.15
C ASN A 19 -24.66 7.77 -12.43
N ASN A 20 -25.15 8.54 -11.44
CA ASN A 20 -25.42 9.97 -11.62
C ASN A 20 -25.01 10.80 -10.40
N GLN A 21 -23.70 11.03 -10.23
CA GLN A 21 -23.19 12.03 -9.28
C GLN A 21 -22.24 13.00 -9.99
N ARG A 22 -22.64 14.27 -10.07
CA ARG A 22 -21.86 15.36 -10.67
C ARG A 22 -20.93 16.00 -9.63
N PHE A 23 -19.68 16.20 -10.01
CA PHE A 23 -18.75 17.14 -9.37
C PHE A 23 -19.33 18.56 -9.43
N THR A 24 -19.40 19.25 -8.28
CA THR A 24 -19.68 20.69 -8.24
C THR A 24 -18.50 21.40 -7.57
N ASP A 25 -17.72 22.05 -8.45
CA ASP A 25 -16.70 23.08 -8.20
C ASP A 25 -15.55 22.76 -7.21
N ALA A 26 -14.35 22.60 -7.78
CA ALA A 26 -13.10 22.38 -7.05
C ALA A 26 -12.67 23.58 -6.18
N ASN A 27 -13.25 24.76 -6.38
CA ASN A 27 -12.86 25.96 -5.65
C ASN A 27 -13.57 26.13 -4.30
N THR A 28 -14.71 25.46 -4.07
CA THR A 28 -15.53 25.69 -2.87
C THR A 28 -15.46 24.58 -1.81
N GLN A 29 -14.84 23.42 -2.12
CA GLN A 29 -14.73 22.27 -1.21
C GLN A 29 -16.08 21.91 -0.56
N THR A 30 -17.12 21.85 -1.39
CA THR A 30 -18.49 21.53 -0.99
C THR A 30 -18.97 20.27 -1.69
N TRP A 31 -19.58 19.36 -0.95
CA TRP A 31 -20.29 18.21 -1.52
C TRP A 31 -21.74 18.19 -1.03
N THR A 32 -22.65 17.84 -1.95
CA THR A 32 -24.10 17.82 -1.69
C THR A 32 -24.61 16.39 -1.80
N ILE A 33 -25.21 15.87 -0.74
CA ILE A 33 -25.88 14.56 -0.72
C ILE A 33 -27.35 14.81 -0.38
N ASN A 34 -28.27 14.43 -1.28
CA ASN A 34 -29.72 14.58 -1.11
C ASN A 34 -30.17 15.99 -0.67
N GLY A 35 -29.62 17.04 -1.32
CA GLY A 35 -29.95 18.43 -1.01
C GLY A 35 -29.28 19.01 0.23
N ILE A 36 -28.44 18.24 0.93
CA ILE A 36 -27.65 18.70 2.08
C ILE A 36 -26.23 18.99 1.61
N THR A 37 -25.87 20.27 1.53
CA THR A 37 -24.51 20.71 1.19
C THR A 37 -23.65 20.79 2.46
N THR A 38 -22.56 20.03 2.48
CA THR A 38 -21.55 20.10 3.55
C THR A 38 -20.27 20.72 3.01
N ARG A 39 -19.71 21.67 3.77
CA ARG A 39 -18.47 22.39 3.44
C ARG A 39 -17.37 21.84 4.34
N THR A 40 -16.35 21.20 3.78
CA THR A 40 -15.16 20.86 4.56
C THR A 40 -14.22 22.05 4.54
N SER A 41 -14.20 22.83 5.62
CA SER A 41 -13.17 23.86 5.83
C SER A 41 -11.88 23.19 6.30
N PHE A 42 -11.12 22.57 5.38
CA PHE A 42 -9.75 22.17 5.68
C PHE A 42 -8.79 23.22 5.10
N GLN A 43 -8.53 24.26 5.88
CA GLN A 43 -7.37 25.14 5.68
C GLN A 43 -6.30 24.74 6.69
N LEU A 44 -5.13 24.35 6.20
CA LEU A 44 -3.93 24.27 7.03
C LEU A 44 -3.74 25.62 7.74
N PRO A 45 -3.40 25.65 9.04
CA PRO A 45 -3.16 26.92 9.74
C PRO A 45 -2.10 27.74 8.99
N GLN A 46 -2.44 28.99 8.65
CA GLN A 46 -1.49 29.93 8.08
C GLN A 46 -0.34 30.13 9.07
N ARG A 47 0.89 30.07 8.55
CA ARG A 47 2.14 30.23 9.29
C ARG A 47 2.12 31.52 10.11
N ASP A 48 2.09 31.41 11.43
CA ASP A 48 2.34 32.55 12.30
C ASP A 48 3.83 32.93 12.15
N LYS A 49 4.11 34.12 11.59
CA LYS A 49 5.47 34.57 11.23
C LYS A 49 6.29 35.06 12.42
N ARG A 50 5.79 34.90 13.65
CA ARG A 50 6.50 35.28 14.88
C ARG A 50 6.53 34.09 15.83
N GLN A 51 7.74 33.75 16.27
CA GLN A 51 8.08 32.69 17.22
C GLN A 51 8.25 31.28 16.64
N GLN A 52 9.43 31.00 16.11
CA GLN A 52 10.46 30.19 16.77
C GLN A 52 11.55 29.87 15.74
N GLN A 53 12.79 30.24 16.06
CA GLN A 53 13.96 29.81 15.32
C GLN A 53 13.90 28.29 15.14
N PRO A 54 14.13 27.75 13.93
CA PRO A 54 14.28 26.32 13.79
C PRO A 54 15.51 25.93 14.61
N GLN A 55 15.30 25.28 15.76
CA GLN A 55 16.33 24.41 16.28
C GLN A 55 16.64 23.44 15.15
N GLN A 56 17.86 23.53 14.63
CA GLN A 56 18.33 22.64 13.58
C GLN A 56 17.97 21.21 14.02
N PRO A 57 17.32 20.41 13.17
CA PRO A 57 17.26 18.98 13.45
C PRO A 57 18.70 18.55 13.64
N LYS A 58 19.02 17.99 14.82
CA LYS A 58 20.35 17.44 15.11
C LYS A 58 20.75 16.67 13.87
N ASN A 59 21.84 17.10 13.22
CA ASN A 59 22.39 16.42 12.05
C ASN A 59 22.59 14.96 12.44
N ARG A 60 21.61 14.09 12.14
CA ARG A 60 21.87 12.68 11.93
C ARG A 60 22.61 12.67 10.60
N SER A 61 23.91 12.90 10.71
CA SER A 61 24.87 12.64 9.66
C SER A 61 24.47 11.32 9.00
N SER A 62 24.15 11.38 7.72
CA SER A 62 24.08 10.21 6.86
C SER A 62 25.50 9.66 6.74
N SER A 63 25.94 8.92 7.75
CA SER A 63 27.20 8.20 7.75
C SER A 63 27.08 7.03 6.78
N ILE A 64 27.45 7.27 5.52
CA ILE A 64 27.90 6.19 4.65
C ILE A 64 29.29 5.84 5.15
N ASN A 65 29.37 4.92 6.10
CA ASN A 65 30.65 4.41 6.56
C ASN A 65 31.23 3.53 5.45
N ASN A 66 32.18 4.08 4.71
CA ASN A 66 33.06 3.34 3.79
C ASN A 66 33.99 2.43 4.62
N HIS A 67 33.44 1.37 5.19
CA HIS A 67 34.25 0.32 5.80
C HIS A 67 34.21 -0.93 4.92
N ASN A 68 35.33 -1.09 4.19
CA ASN A 68 35.84 -2.27 3.50
C ASN A 68 35.19 -2.63 2.15
N ASN A 69 36.01 -2.58 1.09
CA ASN A 69 35.81 -3.18 -0.23
C ASN A 69 34.48 -2.83 -0.95
N GLY A 70 34.13 -1.55 -1.03
CA GLY A 70 32.98 -1.10 -1.83
C GLY A 70 31.61 -1.60 -1.34
N LYS A 71 31.54 -2.15 -0.13
CA LYS A 71 30.30 -2.61 0.50
C LYS A 71 29.69 -1.46 1.30
N PHE A 72 28.62 -0.88 0.79
CA PHE A 72 27.83 0.11 1.52
C PHE A 72 27.11 -0.56 2.68
N ILE A 73 27.50 -0.25 3.92
CA ILE A 73 26.78 -0.67 5.13
C ILE A 73 25.86 0.49 5.52
N PHE A 74 24.55 0.26 5.48
CA PHE A 74 23.58 1.24 5.97
C PHE A 74 23.35 1.05 7.46
N ASP A 75 23.48 2.12 8.23
CA ASP A 75 23.18 2.12 9.66
C ASP A 75 21.69 1.76 9.86
N PRO A 76 21.34 0.77 10.71
CA PRO A 76 19.95 0.44 10.98
C PRO A 76 19.15 1.65 11.47
N GLY A 77 17.96 1.85 10.92
CA GLY A 77 17.12 3.03 11.18
C GLY A 77 17.51 4.31 10.42
N SER A 78 18.58 4.28 9.60
CA SER A 78 18.89 5.39 8.70
C SER A 78 17.94 5.43 7.50
N ILE A 79 17.85 6.60 6.85
CA ILE A 79 17.09 6.76 5.59
C ILE A 79 17.66 5.85 4.50
N GLY A 80 19.00 5.68 4.45
CA GLY A 80 19.65 4.78 3.51
C GLY A 80 19.28 3.31 3.73
N TRP A 81 19.11 2.90 4.99
CA TRP A 81 18.66 1.55 5.34
C TRP A 81 17.20 1.32 4.92
N LEU A 82 16.31 2.26 5.24
CA LEU A 82 14.89 2.21 4.83
C LEU A 82 14.71 2.14 3.31
N VAL A 83 15.41 3.01 2.58
CA VAL A 83 15.37 3.04 1.10
C VAL A 83 16.15 1.87 0.50
N GLY A 84 17.05 1.23 1.23
CA GLY A 84 17.78 0.05 0.79
C GLY A 84 16.89 -1.16 0.45
N ALA A 85 15.69 -1.25 1.04
CA ALA A 85 14.67 -2.24 0.68
C ALA A 85 13.70 -1.80 -0.43
N SER A 86 13.89 -0.59 -0.96
CA SER A 86 13.12 -0.11 -2.11
C SER A 86 13.61 -0.68 -3.43
N THR A 87 14.68 -1.48 -3.42
CA THR A 87 15.05 -2.28 -4.59
C THR A 87 13.90 -3.23 -4.87
N ALA A 88 13.46 -3.25 -6.13
CA ALA A 88 12.53 -4.23 -6.68
C ALA A 88 13.23 -4.87 -7.88
N SER A 89 12.78 -6.04 -8.32
CA SER A 89 13.38 -6.77 -9.45
C SER A 89 13.34 -5.98 -10.75
N ASN A 90 12.35 -5.10 -10.90
CA ASN A 90 12.17 -4.21 -12.06
C ASN A 90 12.54 -2.76 -11.69
N ALA A 91 13.29 -2.08 -12.56
CA ALA A 91 13.68 -0.68 -12.39
C ALA A 91 12.50 0.28 -12.23
N ILE A 92 11.39 0.04 -12.93
CA ILE A 92 10.15 0.83 -12.82
C ILE A 92 9.58 0.71 -11.40
N VAL A 93 9.38 -0.52 -10.95
CA VAL A 93 8.84 -0.82 -9.61
C VAL A 93 9.76 -0.29 -8.52
N LYS A 94 11.08 -0.34 -8.72
CA LYS A 94 12.07 0.21 -7.79
C LYS A 94 11.88 1.72 -7.59
N ASN A 95 11.68 2.47 -8.67
CA ASN A 95 11.47 3.92 -8.60
C ASN A 95 10.13 4.27 -7.95
N LEU A 96 9.06 3.55 -8.29
CA LEU A 96 7.74 3.72 -7.69
C LEU A 96 7.75 3.40 -6.19
N SER A 97 8.36 2.27 -5.81
CA SER A 97 8.46 1.84 -4.41
C SER A 97 9.28 2.79 -3.56
N ARG A 98 10.38 3.32 -4.13
CA ARG A 98 11.21 4.33 -3.44
C ARG A 98 10.43 5.59 -3.13
N ALA A 99 9.71 6.13 -4.13
CA ALA A 99 8.88 7.32 -3.92
C ALA A 99 7.73 7.04 -2.93
N ALA A 100 7.16 5.85 -2.98
CA ALA A 100 6.09 5.43 -2.08
C ALA A 100 6.53 5.35 -0.62
N LEU A 101 7.71 4.78 -0.34
CA LEU A 101 8.26 4.74 1.02
C LEU A 101 8.52 6.15 1.58
N ILE A 102 8.98 7.08 0.73
CA ILE A 102 9.17 8.49 1.13
C ILE A 102 7.81 9.14 1.43
N ALA A 103 6.80 8.91 0.60
CA ALA A 103 5.45 9.44 0.82
C ALA A 103 4.78 8.83 2.05
N GLU A 104 4.98 7.54 2.33
CA GLU A 104 4.50 6.83 3.52
C GLU A 104 5.10 7.47 4.79
N GLU A 105 6.41 7.69 4.81
CA GLU A 105 7.08 8.30 5.97
C GLU A 105 6.68 9.76 6.16
N ALA A 106 6.56 10.53 5.07
CA ALA A 106 6.03 11.89 5.13
C ALA A 106 4.59 11.92 5.69
N THR A 107 3.77 10.94 5.29
CA THR A 107 2.42 10.76 5.83
C THR A 107 2.48 10.48 7.33
N ASN A 108 3.30 9.54 7.79
CA ASN A 108 3.50 9.24 9.20
C ASN A 108 3.90 10.49 10.01
N MET A 109 4.86 11.27 9.52
CA MET A 109 5.30 12.50 10.17
C MET A 109 4.16 13.52 10.32
N ILE A 110 3.33 13.69 9.29
CA ILE A 110 2.17 14.61 9.32
C ILE A 110 1.12 14.11 10.31
N VAL A 111 0.80 12.81 10.28
CA VAL A 111 -0.16 12.18 11.20
C VAL A 111 0.29 12.35 12.65
N GLU A 112 1.57 12.09 12.94
CA GLU A 112 2.10 12.20 14.29
C GLU A 112 2.17 13.66 14.79
N LYS A 113 2.50 14.60 13.89
CA LYS A 113 2.60 16.02 14.20
C LYS A 113 1.25 16.67 14.45
N TYR A 114 0.26 16.38 13.62
CA TYR A 114 -1.07 17.01 13.70
C TYR A 114 -2.12 16.15 14.41
N LYS A 115 -1.73 14.95 14.88
CA LYS A 115 -2.61 13.99 15.58
C LYS A 115 -3.90 13.72 14.79
N LEU A 116 -3.73 13.43 13.51
CA LEU A 116 -4.85 13.23 12.59
C LEU A 116 -5.66 11.98 12.97
N ASN A 117 -6.97 12.08 12.82
CA ASN A 117 -7.88 10.93 12.96
C ASN A 117 -7.90 10.09 11.66
N LEU A 118 -8.56 8.93 11.72
CA LEU A 118 -8.57 7.99 10.58
C LEU A 118 -9.20 8.61 9.31
N ASP A 119 -10.29 9.37 9.44
CA ASP A 119 -10.97 9.98 8.29
C ASP A 119 -10.11 11.06 7.64
N GLN A 120 -9.41 11.87 8.44
CA GLN A 120 -8.45 12.86 7.96
C GLN A 120 -7.28 12.21 7.23
N ILE A 121 -6.81 11.05 7.70
CA ILE A 121 -5.74 10.29 7.02
C ILE A 121 -6.23 9.74 5.69
N MET A 122 -7.43 9.16 5.68
CA MET A 122 -7.95 8.41 4.54
C MET A 122 -8.49 9.29 3.42
N PHE A 123 -9.11 10.42 3.74
CA PHE A 123 -9.73 11.32 2.76
C PHE A 123 -9.03 12.67 2.69
N GLY A 124 -8.54 13.20 3.82
CA GLY A 124 -7.89 14.50 3.86
C GLY A 124 -6.51 14.51 3.22
N LEU A 125 -5.64 13.56 3.58
CA LEU A 125 -4.27 13.51 3.07
C LEU A 125 -4.17 13.07 1.60
N THR A 126 -5.13 12.26 1.13
CA THR A 126 -5.16 11.79 -0.25
C THR A 126 -5.44 12.91 -1.24
N ASP A 127 -6.20 13.93 -0.82
CA ASP A 127 -6.59 15.07 -1.65
C ASP A 127 -5.62 16.26 -1.52
N LEU A 128 -4.61 16.14 -0.67
CA LEU A 128 -3.66 17.22 -0.41
C LEU A 128 -2.77 17.46 -1.63
N ASN A 129 -2.77 18.70 -2.12
CA ASN A 129 -1.92 19.10 -3.24
C ASN A 129 -0.45 19.23 -2.80
N ILE A 130 0.40 18.31 -3.26
CA ILE A 130 1.84 18.32 -2.99
C ILE A 130 2.68 18.96 -4.11
N GLN A 131 2.07 19.53 -5.15
CA GLN A 131 2.77 20.00 -6.36
C GLN A 131 3.85 21.05 -6.09
N SER A 132 3.70 21.86 -5.04
CA SER A 132 4.66 22.88 -4.64
C SER A 132 5.78 22.36 -3.73
N THR A 133 5.87 21.05 -3.49
CA THR A 133 6.81 20.45 -2.53
C THR A 133 7.96 19.72 -3.21
N SER A 134 9.00 19.37 -2.44
CA SER A 134 10.08 18.52 -2.90
C SER A 134 9.61 17.12 -3.32
N LEU A 135 8.59 16.56 -2.63
CA LEU A 135 8.02 15.25 -2.97
C LEU A 135 7.47 15.21 -4.41
N TRP A 136 6.87 16.31 -4.87
CA TRP A 136 6.40 16.40 -6.25
C TRP A 136 7.54 16.50 -7.26
N ARG A 137 8.63 17.20 -6.92
CA ARG A 137 9.80 17.31 -7.81
C ARG A 137 10.44 15.95 -8.08
N ASP A 138 10.46 15.07 -7.09
CA ASP A 138 11.08 13.74 -7.19
C ASP A 138 10.06 12.63 -7.53
N CYS A 139 8.82 13.01 -7.86
CA CYS A 139 7.75 12.09 -8.20
C CYS A 139 8.02 11.39 -9.55
N PRO A 140 8.05 10.03 -9.61
CA PRO A 140 8.42 9.28 -10.81
C PRO A 140 7.30 9.14 -11.85
N VAL A 141 6.07 9.61 -11.57
CA VAL A 141 4.99 9.61 -12.56
C VAL A 141 5.06 10.84 -13.47
N PRO A 142 4.61 10.72 -14.74
CA PRO A 142 4.54 11.85 -15.65
C PRO A 142 3.77 13.03 -15.05
N LYS A 143 4.36 14.22 -15.11
CA LYS A 143 3.80 15.47 -14.54
C LYS A 143 2.97 16.27 -15.54
N THR A 144 2.97 15.84 -16.80
CA THR A 144 2.36 16.52 -17.95
C THR A 144 1.29 15.64 -18.59
N ASN A 145 0.51 16.23 -19.51
CA ASN A 145 -0.69 15.68 -20.14
C ASN A 145 -0.70 14.16 -20.31
N PRO A 146 -1.85 13.50 -20.04
CA PRO A 146 -2.00 12.08 -20.28
C PRO A 146 -1.59 11.79 -21.72
N LEU A 147 -0.80 10.72 -21.88
CA LEU A 147 -0.44 10.21 -23.20
C LEU A 147 -1.72 10.09 -24.04
N VAL A 148 -1.72 10.69 -25.22
CA VAL A 148 -2.90 10.69 -26.09
C VAL A 148 -3.12 9.26 -26.57
N CYS A 149 -4.34 8.75 -26.40
CA CYS A 149 -4.71 7.44 -26.92
C CYS A 149 -4.93 7.51 -28.42
N TYR A 150 -4.16 6.71 -29.16
CA TYR A 150 -4.33 6.54 -30.60
C TYR A 150 -5.11 5.25 -30.88
N PRO A 151 -6.03 5.26 -31.88
CA PRO A 151 -6.68 4.05 -32.33
C PRO A 151 -5.65 3.02 -32.81
N GLY A 152 -5.72 1.81 -32.28
CA GLY A 152 -4.84 0.71 -32.64
C GLY A 152 -5.61 -0.60 -32.66
N GLN A 153 -5.15 -1.55 -33.48
CA GLN A 153 -5.79 -2.87 -33.59
C GLN A 153 -5.41 -3.81 -32.43
N TYR A 154 -4.28 -3.54 -31.77
CA TYR A 154 -3.71 -4.42 -30.76
C TYR A 154 -3.62 -3.74 -29.40
N ARG A 155 -3.67 -4.57 -28.37
CA ARG A 155 -3.53 -4.13 -26.98
C ARG A 155 -2.10 -3.66 -26.73
N SER A 156 -1.96 -2.60 -25.94
CA SER A 156 -0.65 -2.14 -25.49
C SER A 156 -0.07 -3.13 -24.47
N TYR A 157 1.26 -3.28 -24.49
CA TYR A 157 1.98 -4.13 -23.54
C TYR A 157 1.78 -3.70 -22.08
N SER A 158 1.49 -2.42 -21.83
CA SER A 158 1.24 -1.87 -20.49
C SER A 158 -0.23 -1.93 -20.07
N GLY A 159 -1.18 -2.09 -21.01
CA GLY A 159 -2.61 -1.96 -20.74
C GLY A 159 -3.14 -0.53 -20.89
N HIS A 160 -2.24 0.43 -21.13
CA HIS A 160 -2.59 1.82 -21.36
C HIS A 160 -3.51 1.98 -22.59
N CYS A 161 -4.47 2.88 -22.48
CA CYS A 161 -5.51 3.15 -23.49
C CYS A 161 -6.51 2.02 -23.75
N ASN A 162 -6.57 0.99 -22.89
CA ASN A 162 -7.67 0.03 -22.95
C ASN A 162 -9.03 0.68 -22.61
N ASN A 163 -9.02 1.70 -21.74
CA ASN A 163 -10.14 2.60 -21.51
C ASN A 163 -9.75 4.01 -22.01
N VAL A 164 -10.46 4.55 -22.99
CA VAL A 164 -10.11 5.84 -23.62
C VAL A 164 -10.42 7.03 -22.72
N GLU A 165 -11.46 6.92 -21.87
CA GLU A 165 -11.83 7.95 -20.90
C GLU A 165 -10.83 8.01 -19.74
N ASN A 166 -10.34 6.85 -19.32
CA ASN A 166 -9.37 6.68 -18.24
C ASN A 166 -8.19 5.79 -18.69
N PRO A 167 -7.22 6.34 -19.44
CA PRO A 167 -6.16 5.58 -20.11
C PRO A 167 -5.32 4.68 -19.21
N ASP A 168 -5.20 5.00 -17.91
CA ASP A 168 -4.36 4.28 -16.96
C ASP A 168 -5.10 3.16 -16.20
N TRP A 169 -6.41 3.00 -16.39
CA TRP A 169 -7.16 1.96 -15.71
C TRP A 169 -6.74 0.57 -16.19
N GLY A 170 -6.33 -0.27 -15.24
CA GLY A 170 -5.87 -1.62 -15.53
C GLY A 170 -4.45 -1.71 -16.10
N CYS A 171 -3.70 -0.61 -16.14
CA CYS A 171 -2.29 -0.64 -16.49
C CYS A 171 -1.47 -1.52 -15.54
N ALA A 172 -0.36 -2.07 -16.05
CA ALA A 172 0.67 -2.65 -15.21
C ALA A 172 1.38 -1.57 -14.38
N ASN A 173 1.91 -1.96 -13.23
CA ASN A 173 2.68 -1.14 -12.29
C ASN A 173 1.87 0.01 -11.64
N ILE A 174 0.55 -0.12 -11.56
CA ILE A 174 -0.34 0.79 -10.82
C ILE A 174 -0.74 0.17 -9.47
N PRO A 175 -1.21 0.96 -8.49
CA PRO A 175 -1.77 0.41 -7.26
C PRO A 175 -3.00 -0.46 -7.53
N TYR A 176 -3.21 -1.49 -6.70
CA TYR A 176 -4.49 -2.21 -6.68
C TYR A 176 -5.63 -1.25 -6.35
N LYS A 177 -6.75 -1.39 -7.05
CA LYS A 177 -7.98 -0.70 -6.67
C LYS A 177 -8.53 -1.28 -5.38
N ARG A 178 -8.94 -0.38 -4.50
CA ARG A 178 -9.54 -0.72 -3.23
C ARG A 178 -11.06 -0.70 -3.34
N ALA A 179 -11.69 -1.84 -3.12
CA ALA A 179 -13.14 -1.91 -2.93
C ALA A 179 -13.57 -1.32 -1.57
N LEU A 180 -12.70 -1.44 -0.57
CA LEU A 180 -12.91 -0.91 0.78
C LEU A 180 -11.66 -0.16 1.25
N VAL A 181 -11.90 0.78 2.15
CA VAL A 181 -10.85 1.57 2.78
C VAL A 181 -9.82 0.70 3.51
N PRO A 182 -8.52 1.00 3.40
CA PRO A 182 -7.48 0.21 4.05
C PRO A 182 -7.52 0.38 5.58
N ARG A 183 -7.17 -0.69 6.31
CA ARG A 183 -7.16 -0.71 7.79
C ARG A 183 -5.79 -1.08 8.31
N TYR A 184 -4.96 -0.07 8.53
CA TYR A 184 -3.65 -0.18 9.17
C TYR A 184 -3.74 0.19 10.65
N GLY A 185 -2.80 -0.30 11.47
CA GLY A 185 -2.78 -0.08 12.92
C GLY A 185 -2.58 1.39 13.32
N ASP A 186 -1.94 2.17 12.46
CA ASP A 186 -1.74 3.63 12.58
C ASP A 186 -2.51 4.42 11.52
N GLY A 187 -3.41 3.77 10.77
CA GLY A 187 -4.10 4.37 9.64
C GLY A 187 -3.24 4.57 8.38
N VAL A 188 -1.92 4.37 8.45
CA VAL A 188 -1.00 4.62 7.34
C VAL A 188 -0.41 3.33 6.80
N SER A 189 0.38 2.59 7.59
CA SER A 189 1.09 1.43 7.07
C SER A 189 1.41 0.33 8.09
N LYS A 190 1.31 0.57 9.41
CA LYS A 190 1.58 -0.48 10.40
C LYS A 190 0.55 -1.60 10.30
N VAL A 191 0.99 -2.83 10.57
CA VAL A 191 0.10 -4.00 10.59
C VAL A 191 -1.06 -3.76 11.56
N ARG A 192 -2.25 -4.19 11.14
CA ARG A 192 -3.50 -3.97 11.88
C ARG A 192 -3.43 -4.60 13.27
N ARG A 193 -4.02 -3.92 14.25
CA ARG A 193 -4.24 -4.43 15.61
C ARG A 193 -5.67 -4.95 15.80
N SER A 194 -5.87 -5.73 16.86
CA SER A 194 -7.20 -6.10 17.33
C SER A 194 -8.04 -4.86 17.64
N ILE A 195 -9.38 -5.01 17.66
CA ILE A 195 -10.30 -3.95 18.13
C ILE A 195 -10.03 -3.57 19.59
N THR A 196 -9.44 -4.48 20.37
CA THR A 196 -9.03 -4.28 21.77
C THR A 196 -7.65 -3.62 21.89
N GLY A 197 -6.94 -3.36 20.78
CA GLY A 197 -5.58 -2.82 20.76
C GLY A 197 -4.46 -3.87 20.86
N SER A 198 -4.79 -5.13 21.18
CA SER A 198 -3.81 -6.23 21.25
C SER A 198 -3.23 -6.60 19.89
N GLU A 199 -2.09 -7.30 19.88
CA GLU A 199 -1.58 -7.95 18.66
C GLU A 199 -2.59 -8.99 18.15
N LEU A 200 -2.59 -9.20 16.83
CA LEU A 200 -3.36 -10.27 16.21
C LEU A 200 -2.65 -11.62 16.42
N PRO A 201 -3.39 -12.74 16.46
CA PRO A 201 -2.78 -14.06 16.53
C PRO A 201 -1.84 -14.29 15.34
N SER A 202 -0.81 -15.10 15.53
CA SER A 202 0.10 -15.44 14.44
C SER A 202 -0.66 -16.11 13.30
N ALA A 203 -0.30 -15.79 12.05
CA ALA A 203 -0.82 -16.48 10.89
C ALA A 203 -0.58 -18.00 10.96
N ARG A 204 0.49 -18.44 11.64
CA ARG A 204 0.77 -19.86 11.86
C ARG A 204 -0.23 -20.50 12.82
N ASP A 205 -0.52 -19.85 13.94
CA ASP A 205 -1.47 -20.37 14.92
C ASP A 205 -2.88 -20.48 14.31
N VAL A 206 -3.29 -19.46 13.53
CA VAL A 206 -4.56 -19.49 12.79
C VAL A 206 -4.56 -20.60 11.73
N SER A 207 -3.45 -20.81 11.02
CA SER A 207 -3.31 -21.91 10.06
C SER A 207 -3.48 -23.26 10.74
N LEU A 208 -2.85 -23.49 11.90
CA LEU A 208 -2.99 -24.74 12.67
C LEU A 208 -4.41 -24.94 13.23
N ALA A 209 -5.07 -23.86 13.64
CA ALA A 209 -6.42 -23.93 14.19
C ALA A 209 -7.49 -24.17 13.12
N VAL A 210 -7.34 -23.59 11.92
CA VAL A 210 -8.38 -23.57 10.88
C VAL A 210 -8.11 -24.53 9.73
N HIS A 211 -6.84 -24.71 9.32
CA HIS A 211 -6.47 -25.50 8.13
C HIS A 211 -6.02 -26.92 8.51
N GLN A 212 -6.79 -27.60 9.36
CA GLN A 212 -6.58 -29.02 9.64
C GLN A 212 -7.13 -29.81 8.45
N GLY A 213 -6.25 -30.08 7.48
CA GLY A 213 -6.64 -30.70 6.21
C GLY A 213 -7.15 -32.12 6.38
N HIS A 214 -8.13 -32.48 5.55
CA HIS A 214 -8.53 -33.85 5.26
C HIS A 214 -8.42 -34.05 3.75
N GLU A 215 -7.64 -35.02 3.30
CA GLU A 215 -7.53 -35.33 1.88
C GLU A 215 -8.84 -35.97 1.40
N SER A 216 -9.60 -35.23 0.59
CA SER A 216 -10.83 -35.71 -0.03
C SER A 216 -10.78 -35.41 -1.52
N PRO A 217 -10.61 -36.42 -2.40
CA PRO A 217 -10.62 -36.20 -3.83
C PRO A 217 -12.04 -35.84 -4.30
N PHE A 218 -12.13 -34.93 -5.28
CA PHE A 218 -13.38 -34.62 -5.96
C PHE A 218 -13.50 -35.47 -7.23
N SER A 219 -14.58 -36.24 -7.36
CA SER A 219 -14.80 -37.14 -8.51
C SER A 219 -15.05 -36.42 -9.85
N HIS A 220 -15.40 -35.14 -9.82
CA HIS A 220 -15.83 -34.34 -10.97
C HIS A 220 -14.93 -33.13 -11.25
N ILE A 221 -13.84 -32.96 -10.50
CA ILE A 221 -12.90 -31.84 -10.68
C ILE A 221 -11.53 -32.43 -10.99
N THR A 222 -10.99 -32.06 -12.15
CA THR A 222 -9.63 -32.47 -12.53
C THR A 222 -8.61 -31.51 -11.91
N THR A 223 -7.40 -32.01 -11.69
CA THR A 223 -6.25 -31.19 -11.25
C THR A 223 -5.96 -30.03 -12.21
N MET A 224 -6.38 -30.12 -13.48
CA MET A 224 -6.28 -29.03 -14.45
C MET A 224 -6.99 -27.75 -13.96
N THR A 225 -8.06 -27.88 -13.19
CA THR A 225 -8.80 -26.74 -12.61
C THR A 225 -7.89 -25.88 -11.73
N SER A 226 -7.05 -26.52 -10.89
CA SER A 226 -6.11 -25.82 -10.01
C SER A 226 -5.03 -25.09 -10.80
N PHE A 227 -4.50 -25.71 -11.86
CA PHE A 227 -3.50 -25.08 -12.73
C PHE A 227 -4.09 -23.93 -13.55
N LEU A 228 -5.31 -24.08 -14.07
CA LEU A 228 -6.00 -23.00 -14.77
C LEU A 228 -6.29 -21.82 -13.84
N GLY A 229 -6.67 -22.09 -12.58
CA GLY A 229 -6.84 -21.05 -11.56
C GLY A 229 -5.55 -20.25 -11.31
N GLN A 230 -4.42 -20.95 -11.17
CA GLN A 230 -3.10 -20.30 -11.04
C GLN A 230 -2.70 -19.50 -12.28
N PHE A 231 -2.96 -20.05 -13.48
CA PHE A 231 -2.69 -19.37 -14.74
C PHE A 231 -3.45 -18.05 -14.85
N ILE A 232 -4.76 -18.06 -14.57
CA ILE A 232 -5.59 -16.85 -14.57
C ILE A 232 -5.14 -15.87 -13.48
N PHE A 233 -4.83 -16.36 -12.28
CA PHE A 233 -4.36 -15.51 -11.19
C PHE A 233 -3.09 -14.74 -11.56
N HIS A 234 -2.10 -15.42 -12.16
CA HIS A 234 -0.85 -14.79 -12.58
C HIS A 234 -1.00 -13.82 -13.76
N ASP A 235 -2.04 -13.97 -14.58
CA ASP A 235 -2.36 -13.00 -15.63
C ASP A 235 -2.99 -11.71 -15.06
N LEU A 236 -3.75 -11.83 -13.97
CA LEU A 236 -4.48 -10.71 -13.36
C LEU A 236 -3.71 -9.95 -12.27
N SER A 237 -2.87 -10.66 -11.52
CA SER A 237 -2.25 -10.12 -10.31
C SER A 237 -0.83 -10.63 -10.09
N SER A 238 0.08 -9.69 -9.88
CA SER A 238 1.44 -9.97 -9.45
C SER A 238 1.91 -8.90 -8.49
N VAL A 239 1.94 -9.24 -7.20
CA VAL A 239 2.36 -8.31 -6.15
C VAL A 239 3.88 -8.34 -6.05
N ALA A 240 4.53 -7.19 -6.20
CA ALA A 240 5.96 -7.10 -5.96
C ALA A 240 6.28 -7.28 -4.47
N GLN A 241 7.40 -7.92 -4.15
CA GLN A 241 7.94 -7.99 -2.78
C GLN A 241 9.11 -7.00 -2.63
N SER A 242 9.20 -6.35 -1.47
CA SER A 242 10.37 -5.54 -1.13
C SER A 242 11.61 -6.44 -1.13
N ILE A 243 12.65 -6.07 -1.88
CA ILE A 243 13.93 -6.80 -1.89
C ILE A 243 15.04 -5.88 -1.43
N GLY A 244 16.09 -6.46 -0.85
CA GLY A 244 17.27 -5.74 -0.40
C GLY A 244 18.21 -5.40 -1.54
N PHE A 245 19.31 -4.73 -1.18
CA PHE A 245 20.34 -4.26 -2.10
C PHE A 245 20.77 -5.33 -3.12
N ASN A 246 20.90 -4.92 -4.39
CA ASN A 246 21.22 -5.80 -5.53
C ASN A 246 20.26 -6.99 -5.71
N GLY A 247 19.01 -6.86 -5.28
CA GLY A 247 17.97 -7.85 -5.45
C GLY A 247 18.06 -9.04 -4.51
N GLN A 248 18.84 -8.93 -3.43
CA GLN A 248 18.93 -9.96 -2.41
C GLN A 248 17.64 -10.03 -1.59
N ARG A 249 17.26 -11.24 -1.17
CA ARG A 249 16.11 -11.41 -0.26
C ARG A 249 16.44 -10.81 1.10
N ILE A 250 15.47 -10.08 1.66
CA ILE A 250 15.60 -9.53 3.01
C ILE A 250 15.42 -10.67 4.02
N ARG A 251 16.36 -10.79 4.95
CA ARG A 251 16.28 -11.74 6.07
C ARG A 251 15.53 -11.10 7.25
N CYS A 252 14.54 -11.79 7.78
CA CYS A 252 13.67 -11.33 8.85
C CYS A 252 13.75 -12.23 10.10
N CYS A 253 14.22 -13.47 9.97
CA CYS A 253 14.36 -14.41 11.07
C CYS A 253 15.78 -14.50 11.65
N GLY A 254 15.86 -14.73 12.97
CA GLY A 254 17.12 -14.98 13.68
C GLY A 254 18.03 -13.77 13.79
N LEU A 255 17.45 -12.57 13.74
CA LEU A 255 18.16 -11.29 13.89
C LEU A 255 17.78 -10.64 15.22
N LYS A 256 18.67 -9.79 15.74
CA LYS A 256 18.35 -8.88 16.85
C LYS A 256 17.35 -7.83 16.37
N ALA A 257 16.52 -7.32 17.28
CA ALA A 257 15.43 -6.40 16.95
C ALA A 257 15.90 -5.16 16.18
N GLU A 258 17.10 -4.66 16.47
CA GLU A 258 17.67 -3.47 15.83
C GLU A 258 18.11 -3.72 14.38
N LEU A 259 18.33 -4.98 14.00
CA LEU A 259 18.76 -5.38 12.66
C LEU A 259 17.60 -5.82 11.75
N ILE A 260 16.39 -5.94 12.31
CA ILE A 260 15.21 -6.33 11.53
C ILE A 260 14.81 -5.17 10.63
N HIS A 261 14.82 -5.41 9.33
CA HIS A 261 14.42 -4.41 8.35
C HIS A 261 12.94 -4.00 8.53
N PRO A 262 12.50 -2.74 8.34
CA PRO A 262 11.12 -2.34 8.64
C PRO A 262 10.08 -2.94 7.69
N GLU A 263 10.54 -3.39 6.52
CA GLU A 263 9.75 -4.19 5.57
C GLU A 263 9.64 -5.67 5.97
N CYS A 264 10.31 -6.12 7.03
CA CYS A 264 10.13 -7.45 7.59
C CYS A 264 8.89 -7.51 8.47
N HIS A 265 8.12 -8.59 8.32
CA HIS A 265 7.04 -8.91 9.24
C HIS A 265 7.00 -10.44 9.49
N PRO A 266 8.03 -10.99 10.14
CA PRO A 266 8.18 -12.44 10.26
C PRO A 266 7.00 -13.06 10.98
N ILE A 267 6.55 -14.22 10.50
CA ILE A 267 5.45 -14.95 11.12
C ILE A 267 5.99 -15.65 12.35
N LYS A 268 5.57 -15.21 13.55
CA LYS A 268 5.97 -15.81 14.82
C LYS A 268 5.47 -17.25 14.90
N ILE A 269 6.32 -18.19 15.32
CA ILE A 269 5.91 -19.59 15.56
C ILE A 269 5.92 -19.82 17.08
N THR A 270 4.80 -20.31 17.59
CA THR A 270 4.64 -20.65 19.01
C THR A 270 5.40 -21.94 19.35
N SER A 271 5.78 -22.10 20.61
CA SER A 271 6.48 -23.30 21.09
C SER A 271 5.64 -24.57 21.00
N ASP A 272 4.33 -24.43 20.84
CA ASP A 272 3.37 -25.51 20.83
C ASP A 272 3.07 -26.00 19.40
N ASP A 273 3.72 -25.42 18.39
CA ASP A 273 3.62 -25.89 17.01
C ASP A 273 4.10 -27.35 16.90
N PRO A 274 3.22 -28.29 16.49
CA PRO A 274 3.54 -29.73 16.53
C PRO A 274 4.66 -30.14 15.57
N PHE A 275 4.86 -29.36 14.51
CA PHE A 275 5.83 -29.64 13.45
C PHE A 275 7.10 -28.80 13.63
N MET A 276 6.95 -27.48 13.72
CA MET A 276 8.08 -26.53 13.71
C MET A 276 8.92 -26.60 14.98
N LYS A 277 8.34 -27.02 16.11
CA LYS A 277 9.07 -27.29 17.35
C LYS A 277 10.18 -28.33 17.15
N ARG A 278 9.93 -29.38 16.37
CA ARG A 278 10.91 -30.45 16.08
C ARG A 278 12.09 -29.94 15.25
N LEU A 279 11.85 -28.90 14.46
CA LEU A 279 12.86 -28.22 13.64
C LEU A 279 13.56 -27.09 14.40
N ASN A 280 13.21 -26.86 15.67
CA ASN A 280 13.68 -25.72 16.48
C ASN A 280 13.48 -24.36 15.77
N GLN A 281 12.43 -24.25 14.95
CA GLN A 281 12.13 -23.05 14.17
C GLN A 281 11.10 -22.18 14.92
N LYS A 282 11.48 -20.92 15.19
CA LYS A 282 10.66 -19.96 15.98
C LYS A 282 9.99 -18.88 15.14
N CYS A 283 10.31 -18.81 13.84
CA CYS A 283 9.68 -17.86 12.93
C CYS A 283 9.76 -18.34 11.48
N MET A 284 8.87 -17.82 10.64
CA MET A 284 8.95 -17.97 9.18
C MET A 284 9.30 -16.63 8.53
N GLU A 285 10.17 -16.67 7.53
CA GLU A 285 10.59 -15.51 6.76
C GLU A 285 9.38 -14.91 6.03
N TYR A 286 9.11 -13.63 6.27
CA TYR A 286 8.07 -12.90 5.56
C TYR A 286 8.47 -11.43 5.40
N VAL A 287 8.48 -11.00 4.15
CA VAL A 287 8.76 -9.63 3.73
C VAL A 287 7.50 -9.04 3.15
N ARG A 288 7.22 -7.78 3.50
CA ARG A 288 6.03 -7.07 3.04
C ARG A 288 6.07 -6.83 1.53
N SER A 289 4.89 -6.78 0.93
CA SER A 289 4.71 -6.36 -0.46
C SER A 289 5.23 -4.95 -0.69
N SER A 290 5.90 -4.71 -1.81
CA SER A 290 6.43 -3.39 -2.17
C SER A 290 5.29 -2.38 -2.24
N PRO A 291 5.48 -1.17 -1.66
CA PRO A 291 4.51 -0.12 -1.79
C PRO A 291 4.57 0.53 -3.18
N THR A 292 3.54 1.25 -3.57
CA THR A 292 3.57 2.16 -4.72
C THR A 292 2.93 3.49 -4.38
N ILE A 293 3.24 4.48 -5.20
CA ILE A 293 2.70 5.83 -5.06
C ILE A 293 1.23 5.84 -5.48
N ARG A 294 0.46 6.72 -4.85
CA ARG A 294 -0.84 7.13 -5.37
C ARG A 294 -0.67 7.97 -6.63
N ASN A 295 -1.78 8.21 -7.32
CA ASN A 295 -1.85 9.20 -8.38
C ASN A 295 -1.24 10.53 -7.90
N ARG A 296 -0.37 11.10 -8.73
CA ARG A 296 0.32 12.37 -8.45
C ARG A 296 1.18 12.36 -7.16
N CYS A 297 1.67 11.20 -6.73
CA CYS A 297 2.43 11.02 -5.49
C CYS A 297 1.67 11.48 -4.22
N GLY A 298 0.33 11.41 -4.23
CA GLY A 298 -0.50 11.79 -3.09
C GLY A 298 -0.15 11.05 -1.79
N LEU A 299 -0.39 11.72 -0.66
CA LEU A 299 -0.12 11.19 0.68
C LEU A 299 -1.26 10.28 1.16
N GLY A 300 -1.09 9.67 2.33
CA GLY A 300 -2.11 8.84 3.00
C GLY A 300 -1.69 7.37 3.19
N PRO A 301 -2.64 6.44 3.33
CA PRO A 301 -2.35 5.02 3.58
C PRO A 301 -1.43 4.33 2.55
N ARG A 302 -0.80 3.21 2.90
CA ARG A 302 0.07 2.45 1.99
C ARG A 302 -0.74 1.73 0.91
N GLU A 303 -0.30 1.84 -0.34
CA GLU A 303 -0.80 1.08 -1.49
C GLU A 303 0.21 0.05 -1.99
N GLN A 304 -0.25 -1.10 -2.48
CA GLN A 304 0.58 -2.17 -3.04
C GLN A 304 0.55 -2.12 -4.57
N ILE A 305 1.68 -2.43 -5.20
CA ILE A 305 1.80 -2.45 -6.67
C ILE A 305 1.30 -3.75 -7.28
N ASN A 306 0.53 -3.65 -8.37
CA ASN A 306 0.30 -4.76 -9.29
C ASN A 306 1.27 -4.65 -10.47
N GLN A 307 2.14 -5.65 -10.68
CA GLN A 307 3.15 -5.64 -11.75
C GLN A 307 2.60 -6.06 -13.11
N VAL A 308 1.41 -6.67 -13.15
CA VAL A 308 0.73 -7.08 -14.37
C VAL A 308 -0.47 -6.18 -14.64
N ARG A 309 -0.92 -6.18 -15.88
CA ARG A 309 -2.07 -5.40 -16.34
C ARG A 309 -3.35 -6.21 -16.17
N CYS A 310 -4.45 -5.52 -15.99
CA CYS A 310 -5.76 -6.10 -15.76
C CYS A 310 -6.79 -5.49 -16.70
N GLU A 311 -7.40 -6.32 -17.54
CA GLU A 311 -8.25 -5.84 -18.63
C GLU A 311 -9.74 -5.84 -18.27
N LYS A 312 -10.12 -6.39 -17.11
CA LYS A 312 -11.51 -6.47 -16.62
C LYS A 312 -11.61 -6.07 -15.15
N ASN A 313 -12.24 -4.91 -14.89
CA ASN A 313 -12.66 -4.44 -13.55
C ASN A 313 -11.68 -4.72 -12.42
N CYS A 314 -10.43 -4.30 -12.63
CA CYS A 314 -9.58 -3.88 -11.54
C CYS A 314 -9.85 -2.40 -11.20
#